data_AF-A0A5E4RLN5-F1
#
_entry.id   AF-A0A5E4RLN5-F1
#
_cell.length_a   1.000
_cell.length_b   1.000
_cell.length_c   1.000
_cell.angle_alpha   90.00
_cell.angle_beta   90.00
_cell.angle_gamma   90.00
#
_symmetry.space_group_name_H-M   'P 1'
#
loop_
_entity.id
_entity.type
_entity.pdbx_description
1 polymer ?
#
loop_
_entity_poly.entity_id
_entity_poly.type
_entity_poly.pdbx_seq_one_letter_code
_entity_poly.pdbx_strand_id
1 'polypeptide(L)'
;MLPLLGISGDYLPAEHIELIAILGIPCVQVSLDAASAPLHDARRGTGSFHAVMENVVRLQSVGILVNIATCLSMETYTELAPLLHLAKKIGIHKIKVAFYETIGLIPGATTIPETTRKKLLLLTKRFADTNEWTNRVAVPGYDLQSGKRLSAADRGRLPIVVAADGTLRSGEDGPQFGHLSEINAPSYQYRRWLREQISIHLDTLISLHSTHLRVRKVLDVKEGLRCNGVVFAEGDQHTILIRNGLDWPLNRFTVLHELGHIATGTLRTNAQRHYRADDETSANLWALECLRPVIRTNEFPYYVRDANASEHALYTRIAHRLVGDLIPPTASETRPCTALAIR
;
A
#
# COMPACT_ATOMS: atom_id res chain seq x y z
N MET A 1 -7.67 -2.89 -16.03
CA MET A 1 -8.17 -2.20 -14.83
C MET A 1 -9.35 -1.37 -15.28
N LEU A 2 -10.58 -1.76 -14.92
CA LEU A 2 -11.76 -0.96 -15.24
C LEU A 2 -11.98 0.05 -14.10
N PRO A 3 -12.24 1.33 -14.39
CA PRO A 3 -12.56 2.30 -13.34
C PRO A 3 -13.85 1.89 -12.64
N LEU A 4 -13.87 1.98 -11.31
CA LEU A 4 -15.10 1.90 -10.53
C LEU A 4 -15.69 3.30 -10.44
N LEU A 5 -16.87 3.52 -11.01
CA LEU A 5 -17.58 4.79 -10.92
C LEU A 5 -18.23 4.91 -9.53
N GLY A 6 -17.77 5.85 -8.71
CA GLY A 6 -18.37 6.18 -7.41
C GLY A 6 -19.20 7.46 -7.49
N ILE A 7 -20.46 7.41 -7.05
CA ILE A 7 -21.39 8.54 -7.03
C ILE A 7 -22.10 8.68 -5.67
N SER A 8 -22.66 9.85 -5.39
CA SER A 8 -23.57 10.04 -4.25
C SER A 8 -24.80 9.14 -4.41
N GLY A 9 -25.36 9.08 -5.61
CA GLY A 9 -26.47 8.19 -5.99
C GLY A 9 -27.86 8.82 -5.84
N ASP A 10 -27.95 10.04 -5.32
CA ASP A 10 -29.16 10.83 -5.14
C ASP A 10 -29.64 11.51 -6.43
N TYR A 11 -28.73 11.86 -7.35
CA TYR A 11 -29.08 12.41 -8.66
C TYR A 11 -28.46 11.61 -9.81
N LEU A 12 -29.31 10.92 -10.58
CA LEU A 12 -28.89 10.13 -11.73
C LEU A 12 -29.96 10.16 -12.85
N PRO A 13 -29.86 11.10 -13.80
CA PRO A 13 -30.75 11.17 -14.96
C PRO A 13 -30.75 9.89 -15.81
N ALA A 14 -31.82 9.66 -16.58
CA ALA A 14 -31.96 8.46 -17.40
C ALA A 14 -30.86 8.37 -18.47
N GLU A 15 -30.52 9.49 -19.09
CA GLU A 15 -29.47 9.61 -20.10
C GLU A 15 -28.09 9.19 -19.55
N HIS A 16 -27.83 9.39 -18.25
CA HIS A 16 -26.58 8.93 -17.62
C HIS A 16 -26.56 7.41 -17.45
N ILE A 17 -27.68 6.79 -17.07
CA ILE A 17 -27.77 5.33 -16.93
C ILE A 17 -27.60 4.67 -18.30
N GLU A 18 -28.23 5.21 -19.34
CA GLU A 18 -28.07 4.76 -20.72
C GLU A 18 -26.61 4.87 -21.17
N LEU A 19 -25.96 6.00 -20.90
CA LEU A 19 -24.56 6.19 -21.24
C LEU A 19 -23.65 5.18 -20.52
N ILE A 20 -23.86 4.95 -19.22
CA ILE A 20 -23.10 3.96 -18.44
C ILE A 20 -23.25 2.56 -19.05
N ALA A 21 -24.47 2.19 -19.46
CA ALA A 21 -24.74 0.92 -20.10
C ALA A 21 -24.07 0.79 -21.49
N ILE A 22 -24.16 1.84 -22.33
CA ILE A 22 -23.53 1.89 -23.67
C ILE A 22 -22.01 1.75 -23.57
N LEU A 23 -21.39 2.39 -22.57
CA LEU A 23 -19.95 2.31 -22.33
C LEU A 23 -19.51 0.95 -21.76
N GLY A 24 -20.44 0.04 -21.48
CA GLY A 24 -20.14 -1.28 -20.94
C GLY A 24 -19.54 -1.23 -19.53
N ILE A 25 -19.87 -0.20 -18.74
CA ILE A 25 -19.42 -0.10 -17.35
C ILE A 25 -20.22 -1.12 -16.52
N PRO A 26 -19.58 -2.17 -15.99
CA PRO A 26 -20.32 -3.29 -15.41
C PRO A 26 -20.83 -3.00 -14.01
N CYS A 27 -20.29 -1.96 -13.35
CA CYS A 27 -20.55 -1.71 -11.94
C CYS A 27 -20.46 -0.23 -11.56
N VAL A 28 -21.41 0.21 -10.72
CA VAL A 28 -21.46 1.54 -10.11
C VAL A 28 -21.47 1.39 -8.59
N GLN A 29 -20.76 2.26 -7.87
CA GLN A 29 -20.80 2.35 -6.42
C GLN A 29 -21.58 3.60 -5.99
N VAL A 30 -22.62 3.42 -5.18
CA VAL A 30 -23.41 4.52 -4.60
C VAL A 30 -23.06 4.71 -3.13
N SER A 31 -23.27 5.91 -2.60
CA SER A 31 -23.05 6.21 -1.18
C SER A 31 -24.32 5.96 -0.39
N LEU A 32 -24.29 5.04 0.58
CA LEU A 32 -25.42 4.78 1.48
C LEU A 32 -24.90 4.58 2.91
N ASP A 33 -24.97 5.63 3.72
CA ASP A 33 -24.36 5.67 5.05
C ASP A 33 -25.25 5.16 6.20
N ALA A 34 -26.52 4.84 5.93
CA ALA A 34 -27.48 4.32 6.92
C ALA A 34 -28.57 3.49 6.24
N ALA A 35 -29.26 2.63 7.01
CA ALA A 35 -30.33 1.78 6.48
C ALA A 35 -31.72 2.46 6.49
N SER A 36 -31.78 3.69 6.98
CA SER A 36 -33.01 4.46 7.13
C SER A 36 -32.85 5.88 6.60
N ALA A 37 -33.95 6.44 6.10
CA ALA A 37 -33.98 7.80 5.58
C ALA A 37 -33.57 8.86 6.61
N PRO A 38 -34.06 8.87 7.87
CA PRO A 38 -33.70 9.91 8.83
C PRO A 38 -32.19 10.03 9.08
N LEU A 39 -31.48 8.91 9.19
CA LEU A 39 -30.05 8.89 9.48
C LEU A 39 -29.19 9.15 8.25
N HIS A 40 -29.61 8.67 7.08
CA HIS A 40 -28.89 8.93 5.83
C HIS A 40 -29.07 10.39 5.39
N ASP A 41 -30.31 10.88 5.38
CA ASP A 41 -30.68 12.22 4.94
C ASP A 41 -30.08 13.29 5.86
N ALA A 42 -29.92 13.02 7.16
CA ALA A 42 -29.23 13.92 8.08
C ALA A 42 -27.78 14.23 7.66
N ARG A 43 -27.14 13.38 6.87
CA ARG A 43 -25.76 13.56 6.38
C ARG A 43 -25.68 13.99 4.93
N ARG A 44 -26.63 13.54 4.10
CA ARG A 44 -26.58 13.69 2.63
C ARG A 44 -27.61 14.67 2.07
N GLY A 45 -28.56 15.11 2.89
CA GLY A 45 -29.67 15.97 2.48
C GLY A 45 -31.00 15.23 2.44
N THR A 46 -32.09 15.96 2.68
CA THR A 46 -33.47 15.45 2.69
C THR A 46 -33.81 14.75 1.37
N GLY A 47 -34.35 13.54 1.45
CA GLY A 47 -34.79 12.76 0.28
C GLY A 47 -33.69 11.93 -0.37
N SER A 48 -32.42 12.11 0.01
CA SER A 48 -31.26 11.39 -0.55
C SER A 48 -31.45 9.88 -0.46
N PHE A 49 -31.92 9.34 0.67
CA PHE A 49 -32.09 7.90 0.85
C PHE A 49 -33.01 7.30 -0.19
N HIS A 50 -34.19 7.90 -0.40
CA HIS A 50 -35.17 7.39 -1.35
C HIS A 50 -34.67 7.49 -2.78
N ALA A 51 -34.03 8.61 -3.12
CA ALA A 51 -33.44 8.81 -4.44
C ALA A 51 -32.33 7.80 -4.75
N VAL A 52 -31.46 7.52 -3.78
CA VAL A 52 -30.44 6.45 -3.90
C VAL A 52 -31.12 5.10 -4.15
N MET A 53 -32.11 4.73 -3.34
CA MET A 53 -32.80 3.44 -3.47
C MET A 53 -33.50 3.28 -4.82
N GLU A 54 -34.14 4.33 -5.33
CA GLU A 54 -34.72 4.35 -6.68
C GLU A 54 -33.67 4.16 -7.76
N ASN A 55 -32.54 4.88 -7.67
CA ASN A 55 -31.46 4.78 -8.64
C ASN A 55 -30.75 3.42 -8.61
N VAL A 56 -30.66 2.77 -7.45
CA VAL A 56 -30.18 1.37 -7.35
C VAL A 56 -31.05 0.45 -8.20
N VAL A 57 -32.38 0.55 -8.08
CA VAL A 57 -33.32 -0.28 -8.86
C VAL A 57 -33.18 0.01 -10.35
N ARG A 58 -33.10 1.29 -10.73
CA ARG A 58 -32.94 1.70 -12.14
C ARG A 58 -31.64 1.16 -12.75
N LEU A 59 -30.52 1.25 -12.05
CA LEU A 59 -29.23 0.68 -12.48
C LEU A 59 -29.30 -0.84 -12.64
N GLN A 60 -29.86 -1.53 -11.64
CA GLN A 60 -30.01 -2.99 -11.70
C GLN A 60 -30.92 -3.45 -12.85
N SER A 61 -31.95 -2.67 -13.19
CA SER A 61 -32.90 -3.00 -14.27
C SER A 61 -32.26 -3.05 -15.67
N VAL A 62 -31.14 -2.35 -15.86
CA VAL A 62 -30.34 -2.39 -17.10
C VAL A 62 -29.11 -3.30 -16.99
N GLY A 63 -29.05 -4.16 -15.96
CA GLY A 63 -27.99 -5.14 -15.77
C GLY A 63 -26.70 -4.61 -15.14
N ILE A 64 -26.69 -3.36 -14.64
CA ILE A 64 -25.52 -2.79 -13.97
C ILE A 64 -25.47 -3.30 -12.52
N LEU A 65 -24.31 -3.84 -12.12
CA LEU A 65 -24.08 -4.25 -10.74
C LEU A 65 -23.92 -3.02 -9.84
N VAL A 66 -24.60 -3.01 -8.70
CA VAL A 66 -24.52 -1.88 -7.76
C VAL A 66 -23.74 -2.30 -6.53
N ASN A 67 -22.74 -1.49 -6.16
CA ASN A 67 -22.04 -1.56 -4.88
C ASN A 67 -22.53 -0.44 -3.95
N ILE A 68 -22.46 -0.67 -2.64
CA ILE A 68 -22.62 0.38 -1.63
C ILE A 68 -21.25 0.76 -1.08
N ALA A 69 -20.98 2.05 -0.91
CA ALA A 69 -19.98 2.55 0.01
C ALA A 69 -20.65 3.23 1.20
N THR A 70 -20.20 2.89 2.41
CA THR A 70 -20.65 3.51 3.66
C THR A 70 -19.45 4.01 4.45
N CYS A 71 -19.58 5.19 5.05
CA CYS A 71 -18.58 5.77 5.95
C CYS A 71 -19.15 5.87 7.37
N LEU A 72 -18.73 4.95 8.25
CA LEU A 72 -19.22 4.86 9.62
C LEU A 72 -18.51 5.87 10.52
N SER A 73 -19.30 6.60 11.31
CA SER A 73 -18.85 7.47 12.39
C SER A 73 -19.49 7.05 13.72
N MET A 74 -19.12 7.68 14.84
CA MET A 74 -19.76 7.39 16.13
C MET A 74 -21.27 7.64 16.15
N GLU A 75 -21.75 8.51 15.27
CA GLU A 75 -23.15 8.88 15.14
C GLU A 75 -23.95 7.84 14.32
N THR A 76 -23.26 7.01 13.53
CA THR A 76 -23.90 6.11 12.55
C THR A 76 -23.49 4.65 12.66
N TYR A 77 -22.52 4.30 13.51
CA TYR A 77 -21.96 2.94 13.55
C TYR A 77 -22.99 1.84 13.85
N THR A 78 -24.08 2.17 14.56
CA THR A 78 -25.19 1.25 14.85
C THR A 78 -25.96 0.83 13.60
N GLU A 79 -25.89 1.60 12.52
CA GLU A 79 -26.55 1.31 11.25
C GLU A 79 -25.87 0.22 10.43
N LEU A 80 -24.65 -0.21 10.80
CA LEU A 80 -23.91 -1.19 10.01
C LEU A 80 -24.68 -2.51 9.84
N ALA A 81 -25.23 -3.08 10.91
CA ALA A 81 -25.99 -4.33 10.82
C ALA A 81 -27.27 -4.16 9.96
N PRO A 82 -28.16 -3.18 10.25
CA PRO A 82 -29.31 -2.89 9.40
C PRO A 82 -28.94 -2.68 7.93
N LEU A 83 -27.85 -1.96 7.65
CA LEU A 83 -27.40 -1.64 6.30
C LEU A 83 -26.93 -2.89 5.55
N LEU A 84 -26.20 -3.80 6.22
CA LEU A 84 -25.81 -5.09 5.64
C LEU A 84 -27.04 -5.93 5.26
N HIS A 85 -28.06 -5.97 6.12
CA HIS A 85 -29.31 -6.67 5.84
C HIS A 85 -30.09 -6.02 4.69
N LEU A 86 -30.16 -4.69 4.65
CA LEU A 86 -30.78 -3.94 3.54
C LEU A 86 -30.06 -4.22 2.22
N ALA A 87 -28.72 -4.14 2.21
CA ALA A 87 -27.90 -4.41 1.03
C ALA A 87 -28.16 -5.82 0.48
N LYS A 88 -28.25 -6.83 1.35
CA LYS A 88 -28.62 -8.19 0.94
C LYS A 88 -30.02 -8.25 0.36
N LYS A 89 -31.00 -7.64 1.04
CA LYS A 89 -32.40 -7.63 0.63
C LYS A 89 -32.59 -7.07 -0.79
N ILE A 90 -31.87 -6.01 -1.14
CA ILE A 90 -32.00 -5.33 -2.44
C ILE A 90 -31.00 -5.83 -3.50
N GLY A 91 -30.29 -6.94 -3.23
CA GLY A 91 -29.41 -7.56 -4.22
C GLY A 91 -28.15 -6.77 -4.56
N ILE A 92 -27.59 -6.03 -3.60
CA ILE A 92 -26.30 -5.33 -3.79
C ILE A 92 -25.19 -6.33 -4.10
N HIS A 93 -24.33 -5.96 -5.05
CA HIS A 93 -23.22 -6.79 -5.50
C HIS A 93 -22.09 -6.83 -4.46
N LYS A 94 -21.64 -5.67 -3.97
CA LYS A 94 -20.64 -5.55 -2.89
C LYS A 94 -20.90 -4.35 -1.98
N ILE A 95 -20.37 -4.41 -0.76
CA ILE A 95 -20.36 -3.30 0.20
C ILE A 95 -18.93 -2.98 0.63
N LYS A 96 -18.54 -1.70 0.49
CA LYS A 96 -17.34 -1.10 1.06
C LYS A 96 -17.71 -0.44 2.38
N VAL A 97 -17.18 -0.95 3.48
CA VAL A 97 -17.30 -0.34 4.81
C VAL A 97 -16.03 0.46 5.07
N ALA A 98 -16.14 1.77 5.22
CA ALA A 98 -15.07 2.65 5.66
C ALA A 98 -15.37 3.17 7.06
N PHE A 99 -14.33 3.46 7.83
CA PHE A 99 -14.44 4.20 9.09
C PHE A 99 -14.04 5.64 8.84
N TYR A 100 -14.81 6.57 9.40
CA TYR A 100 -14.46 7.97 9.39
C TYR A 100 -13.12 8.17 10.10
N GLU A 101 -12.21 8.86 9.41
CA GLU A 101 -10.93 9.35 9.91
C GLU A 101 -10.96 10.88 9.82
N THR A 102 -10.43 11.56 10.82
CA THR A 102 -10.44 13.03 10.84
C THR A 102 -9.41 13.58 9.87
N ILE A 103 -9.89 14.06 8.71
CA ILE A 103 -9.09 14.78 7.73
C ILE A 103 -9.64 16.21 7.65
N GLY A 104 -9.40 16.97 8.74
CA GLY A 104 -10.00 18.28 8.96
C GLY A 104 -11.21 18.28 9.90
N LEU A 105 -11.70 19.47 10.24
CA LEU A 105 -12.85 19.64 11.14
C LEU A 105 -14.15 19.53 10.33
N ILE A 106 -14.80 18.37 10.39
CA ILE A 106 -16.18 18.20 9.90
C ILE A 106 -17.13 18.20 11.10
N PRO A 107 -18.02 19.21 11.23
CA PRO A 107 -19.02 19.23 12.30
C PRO A 107 -19.90 17.97 12.28
N GLY A 108 -20.11 17.35 13.44
CA GLY A 108 -21.04 16.23 13.61
C GLY A 108 -20.52 14.85 13.18
N ALA A 109 -19.22 14.69 12.91
CA ALA A 109 -18.62 13.39 12.63
C ALA A 109 -17.46 13.10 13.59
N THR A 110 -17.62 12.07 14.43
CA THR A 110 -16.59 11.65 15.38
C THR A 110 -16.00 10.30 14.98
N THR A 111 -14.68 10.15 15.15
CA THR A 111 -13.97 8.90 14.86
C THR A 111 -14.41 7.78 15.80
N ILE A 112 -14.56 6.58 15.26
CA ILE A 112 -14.92 5.40 16.04
C ILE A 112 -13.67 4.85 16.75
N PRO A 113 -13.66 4.64 18.07
CA PRO A 113 -12.52 4.03 18.77
C PRO A 113 -12.16 2.65 18.23
N GLU A 114 -10.88 2.29 18.25
CA GLU A 114 -10.38 1.00 17.75
C GLU A 114 -11.08 -0.22 18.37
N THR A 115 -11.45 -0.15 19.67
CA THR A 115 -12.21 -1.21 20.34
C THR A 115 -13.59 -1.42 19.73
N THR A 116 -14.25 -0.34 19.28
CA THR A 116 -15.55 -0.38 18.60
C THR A 116 -15.38 -0.78 17.13
N ARG A 117 -14.35 -0.29 16.42
CA ARG A 117 -14.02 -0.73 15.05
C ARG A 117 -13.84 -2.25 15.00
N LYS A 118 -13.10 -2.83 15.95
CA LYS A 118 -12.93 -4.29 16.07
C LYS A 118 -14.26 -5.03 16.22
N LYS A 119 -15.19 -4.54 17.05
CA LYS A 119 -16.53 -5.15 17.20
C LYS A 119 -17.32 -5.11 15.89
N LEU A 120 -17.26 -3.99 15.17
CA LEU A 120 -17.93 -3.80 13.88
C LEU A 120 -17.35 -4.68 12.78
N LEU A 121 -16.03 -4.88 12.77
CA LEU A 121 -15.35 -5.81 11.87
C LEU A 121 -15.80 -7.25 12.13
N LEU A 122 -15.86 -7.67 13.39
CA LEU A 122 -16.34 -9.01 13.75
C LEU A 122 -17.83 -9.20 13.40
N LEU A 123 -18.67 -8.17 13.59
CA LEU A 123 -20.07 -8.18 13.17
C LEU A 123 -20.17 -8.36 11.65
N THR A 124 -19.42 -7.56 10.90
CA THR A 124 -19.35 -7.63 9.43
C THR A 124 -18.90 -9.01 8.96
N LYS A 125 -17.87 -9.57 9.60
CA LYS A 125 -17.36 -10.91 9.31
C LYS A 125 -18.45 -11.97 9.53
N ARG A 126 -19.09 -11.97 10.71
CA ARG A 126 -20.16 -12.93 11.04
C ARG A 126 -21.31 -12.86 10.03
N PHE A 127 -21.71 -11.63 9.65
CA PHE A 127 -22.71 -11.45 8.60
C PHE A 127 -22.21 -12.04 7.27
N ALA A 128 -20.97 -11.74 6.87
CA ALA A 128 -20.41 -12.24 5.62
C ALA A 128 -20.36 -13.78 5.59
N ASP A 129 -19.89 -14.42 6.66
CA ASP A 129 -19.82 -15.88 6.75
C ASP A 129 -21.22 -16.51 6.72
N THR A 130 -22.18 -15.96 7.47
CA THR A 130 -23.56 -16.49 7.57
C THR A 130 -24.33 -16.38 6.24
N ASN A 131 -23.94 -15.44 5.38
CA ASN A 131 -24.67 -15.12 4.15
C ASN A 131 -23.87 -15.41 2.88
N GLU A 132 -22.72 -16.10 2.97
CA GLU A 132 -21.81 -16.38 1.84
C GLU A 132 -21.34 -15.10 1.10
N TRP A 133 -21.08 -14.05 1.88
CA TRP A 133 -20.74 -12.69 1.43
C TRP A 133 -19.27 -12.32 1.64
N THR A 134 -18.38 -13.28 1.92
CA THR A 134 -16.96 -13.03 2.21
C THR A 134 -16.26 -12.25 1.09
N ASN A 135 -16.59 -12.54 -0.18
CA ASN A 135 -16.03 -11.82 -1.35
C ASN A 135 -16.85 -10.58 -1.77
N ARG A 136 -17.91 -10.26 -1.01
CA ARG A 136 -18.82 -9.14 -1.26
C ARG A 136 -18.67 -8.01 -0.25
N VAL A 137 -17.90 -8.20 0.82
CA VAL A 137 -17.61 -7.14 1.78
C VAL A 137 -16.14 -6.74 1.72
N ALA A 138 -15.88 -5.45 1.59
CA ALA A 138 -14.54 -4.87 1.66
C ALA A 138 -14.47 -3.88 2.83
N VAL A 139 -13.43 -3.98 3.65
CA VAL A 139 -13.17 -3.01 4.73
C VAL A 139 -11.74 -2.47 4.58
N PRO A 140 -11.54 -1.45 3.71
CA PRO A 140 -10.20 -1.00 3.35
C PRO A 140 -9.36 -0.59 4.56
N GLY A 141 -8.11 -1.07 4.59
CA GLY A 141 -7.18 -0.79 5.68
C GLY A 141 -7.31 -1.70 6.90
N TYR A 142 -8.22 -2.69 6.89
CA TYR A 142 -8.43 -3.62 8.00
C TYR A 142 -8.45 -5.07 7.52
N ASP A 143 -7.93 -5.96 8.34
CA ASP A 143 -8.14 -7.39 8.20
C ASP A 143 -9.48 -7.76 8.85
N LEU A 144 -10.41 -8.23 8.03
CA LEU A 144 -11.73 -8.63 8.48
C LEU A 144 -11.69 -9.87 9.40
N GLN A 145 -10.67 -10.73 9.28
CA GLN A 145 -10.52 -11.94 10.10
C GLN A 145 -10.06 -11.59 11.52
N SER A 146 -8.96 -10.84 11.66
CA SER A 146 -8.43 -10.46 12.97
C SER A 146 -9.09 -9.22 13.59
N GLY A 147 -9.78 -8.42 12.78
CA GLY A 147 -10.33 -7.13 13.18
C GLY A 147 -9.26 -6.08 13.47
N LYS A 148 -8.02 -6.28 12.98
CA LYS A 148 -6.89 -5.37 13.18
C LYS A 148 -6.72 -4.47 11.98
N ARG A 149 -6.24 -3.25 12.23
CA ARG A 149 -5.74 -2.37 11.17
C ARG A 149 -4.53 -3.01 10.50
N LEU A 150 -4.55 -3.04 9.18
CA LEU A 150 -3.43 -3.54 8.38
C LEU A 150 -2.25 -2.57 8.48
N SER A 151 -1.05 -3.11 8.63
CA SER A 151 0.17 -2.32 8.52
C SER A 151 0.31 -1.76 7.08
N ALA A 152 1.20 -0.78 6.85
CA ALA A 152 1.52 -0.40 5.46
C ALA A 152 1.99 -1.60 4.64
N ALA A 153 2.86 -2.45 5.21
CA ALA A 153 3.37 -3.66 4.59
C ALA A 153 2.27 -4.63 4.12
N ASP A 154 1.18 -4.74 4.91
CA ASP A 154 0.05 -5.63 4.60
C ASP A 154 -1.01 -4.98 3.70
N ARG A 155 -1.16 -3.64 3.75
CA ARG A 155 -2.07 -2.89 2.86
C ARG A 155 -1.62 -2.95 1.41
N GLY A 156 -0.33 -3.17 1.18
CA GLY A 156 0.27 -3.13 -0.16
C GLY A 156 0.30 -1.71 -0.71
N ARG A 157 0.27 -1.60 -2.05
CA ARG A 157 0.28 -0.29 -2.71
C ARG A 157 -1.07 0.39 -2.58
N LEU A 158 -1.04 1.67 -2.22
CA LEU A 158 -2.22 2.50 -2.25
C LEU A 158 -2.77 2.61 -3.69
N PRO A 159 -4.10 2.77 -3.85
CA PRO A 159 -4.70 2.96 -5.15
C PRO A 159 -4.18 4.26 -5.78
N ILE A 160 -4.12 4.30 -7.11
CA ILE A 160 -3.94 5.55 -7.84
C ILE A 160 -5.28 6.29 -7.82
N VAL A 161 -5.28 7.51 -7.31
CA VAL A 161 -6.44 8.39 -7.29
C VAL A 161 -6.25 9.47 -8.34
N VAL A 162 -7.30 9.67 -9.15
CA VAL A 162 -7.44 10.80 -10.06
C VAL A 162 -8.43 11.76 -9.43
N ALA A 163 -7.96 12.92 -8.98
CA ALA A 163 -8.81 13.95 -8.41
C ALA A 163 -9.60 14.70 -9.50
N ALA A 164 -10.63 15.44 -9.08
CA ALA A 164 -11.54 16.13 -10.01
C ALA A 164 -10.86 17.21 -10.86
N ASP A 165 -9.77 17.79 -10.36
CA ASP A 165 -8.94 18.74 -11.11
C ASP A 165 -8.03 18.06 -12.15
N GLY A 166 -7.95 16.72 -12.14
CA GLY A 166 -7.05 15.93 -12.98
C GLY A 166 -5.74 15.54 -12.27
N THR A 167 -5.55 15.91 -11.01
CA THR A 167 -4.37 15.57 -10.22
C THR A 167 -4.27 14.06 -9.97
N LEU A 168 -3.06 13.50 -10.12
CA LEU A 168 -2.78 12.08 -9.88
C LEU A 168 -2.07 11.89 -8.54
N ARG A 169 -2.60 11.03 -7.66
CA ARG A 169 -2.12 10.81 -6.28
C ARG A 169 -2.02 9.33 -5.92
N SER A 170 -1.11 9.00 -5.00
CA SER A 170 -0.97 7.65 -4.44
C SER A 170 -1.81 7.48 -3.16
N GLY A 171 -3.10 7.17 -3.31
CA GLY A 171 -4.11 7.19 -2.24
C GLY A 171 -4.90 8.50 -2.23
N GLU A 172 -6.01 8.54 -1.48
CA GLU A 172 -6.91 9.71 -1.43
C GLU A 172 -6.18 10.96 -0.91
N ASP A 173 -5.41 10.82 0.17
CA ASP A 173 -4.61 11.92 0.77
C ASP A 173 -3.11 11.79 0.53
N GLY A 174 -2.72 10.88 -0.36
CA GLY A 174 -1.32 10.59 -0.61
C GLY A 174 -0.58 11.72 -1.36
N PRO A 175 0.74 11.57 -1.53
CA PRO A 175 1.51 12.51 -2.35
C PRO A 175 0.97 12.55 -3.78
N GLN A 176 0.93 13.75 -4.34
CA GLN A 176 0.72 13.97 -5.76
C GLN A 176 1.96 13.51 -6.52
N PHE A 177 1.75 12.80 -7.63
CA PHE A 177 2.83 12.33 -8.49
C PHE A 177 2.72 12.82 -9.93
N GLY A 178 1.63 13.52 -10.27
CA GLY A 178 1.37 13.90 -11.65
C GLY A 178 0.03 14.58 -11.89
N HIS A 179 -0.32 14.75 -13.17
CA HIS A 179 -1.57 15.35 -13.62
C HIS A 179 -2.00 14.76 -14.99
N LEU A 180 -3.32 14.67 -15.26
CA LEU A 180 -3.86 14.18 -16.53
C LEU A 180 -3.56 15.08 -17.74
N SER A 181 -3.31 16.37 -17.51
CA SER A 181 -2.95 17.32 -18.57
C SER A 181 -1.49 17.26 -18.99
N GLU A 182 -0.65 16.50 -18.28
CA GLU A 182 0.74 16.31 -18.68
C GLU A 182 0.84 15.44 -19.94
N ILE A 183 1.87 15.69 -20.75
CA ILE A 183 2.12 14.94 -22.00
C ILE A 183 2.35 13.44 -21.77
N ASN A 184 2.88 13.08 -20.59
CA ASN A 184 3.21 11.70 -20.27
C ASN A 184 1.96 10.94 -19.82
N ALA A 185 1.83 9.69 -20.23
CA ALA A 185 0.75 8.84 -19.72
C ALA A 185 0.80 8.69 -18.19
N PRO A 186 -0.34 8.59 -17.48
CA PRO A 186 -0.39 8.41 -16.03
C PRO A 186 0.48 7.24 -15.51
N SER A 187 0.58 6.16 -16.29
CA SER A 187 1.41 4.99 -15.97
C SER A 187 2.92 5.29 -16.01
N TYR A 188 3.35 6.22 -16.86
CA TYR A 188 4.74 6.68 -16.89
C TYR A 188 5.03 7.60 -15.71
N GLN A 189 4.14 8.57 -15.46
CA GLN A 189 4.25 9.50 -14.33
C GLN A 189 4.35 8.74 -13.00
N TYR A 190 3.47 7.76 -12.78
CA TYR A 190 3.49 6.91 -11.59
C TYR A 190 4.79 6.10 -11.46
N ARG A 191 5.27 5.46 -12.54
CA ARG A 191 6.51 4.68 -12.51
C ARG A 191 7.73 5.53 -12.18
N ARG A 192 7.81 6.73 -12.76
CA ARG A 192 8.89 7.69 -12.49
C ARG A 192 8.89 8.11 -11.02
N TRP A 193 7.74 8.55 -10.52
CA TRP A 193 7.58 8.95 -9.12
C TRP A 193 7.89 7.81 -8.15
N LEU A 194 7.35 6.61 -8.40
CA LEU A 194 7.57 5.45 -7.54
C LEU A 194 9.07 5.09 -7.45
N ARG A 195 9.77 5.14 -8.59
CA ARG A 195 11.21 4.93 -8.65
C ARG A 195 11.98 5.95 -7.80
N GLU A 196 11.60 7.22 -7.89
CA GLU A 196 12.20 8.29 -7.11
C GLU A 196 11.98 8.08 -5.61
N GLN A 197 10.74 7.77 -5.18
CA GLN A 197 10.43 7.51 -3.78
C GLN A 197 11.20 6.31 -3.22
N ILE A 198 11.30 5.23 -3.98
CA ILE A 198 12.09 4.05 -3.61
C ILE A 198 13.58 4.42 -3.50
N SER A 199 14.12 5.19 -4.46
CA SER A 199 15.52 5.63 -4.41
C SER A 199 15.80 6.45 -3.16
N ILE A 200 14.99 7.48 -2.88
CA ILE A 200 15.13 8.34 -1.69
C ILE A 200 15.11 7.49 -0.42
N HIS A 201 14.20 6.51 -0.34
CA HIS A 201 14.10 5.64 0.82
C HIS A 201 15.34 4.77 1.01
N LEU A 202 15.81 4.10 -0.03
CA LEU A 202 17.02 3.26 0.01
C LEU A 202 18.26 4.10 0.34
N ASP A 203 18.39 5.28 -0.25
CA ASP A 203 19.48 6.21 0.01
C ASP A 203 19.46 6.70 1.48
N THR A 204 18.27 6.92 2.04
CA THR A 204 18.10 7.28 3.47
C THR A 204 18.53 6.13 4.39
N LEU A 205 18.12 4.89 4.10
CA LEU A 205 18.53 3.71 4.86
C LEU A 205 20.05 3.52 4.81
N ILE A 206 20.63 3.60 3.61
CA ILE A 206 22.08 3.49 3.41
C ILE A 206 22.80 4.56 4.21
N SER A 207 22.37 5.83 4.14
CA SER A 207 22.97 6.94 4.87
C SER A 207 22.93 6.75 6.39
N LEU A 208 21.76 6.32 6.91
CA LEU A 208 21.57 6.02 8.34
C LEU A 208 22.55 4.95 8.81
N HIS A 209 22.59 3.81 8.12
CA HIS A 209 23.45 2.69 8.50
C HIS A 209 24.94 2.98 8.26
N SER A 210 25.28 3.72 7.20
CA SER A 210 26.65 4.16 6.94
C SER A 210 27.19 5.01 8.08
N THR A 211 26.38 5.94 8.60
CA THR A 211 26.75 6.77 9.75
C THR A 211 26.97 5.91 11.00
N HIS A 212 26.05 4.99 11.29
CA HIS A 212 26.14 4.11 12.46
C HIS A 212 27.36 3.17 12.40
N LEU A 213 27.67 2.65 11.22
CA LEU A 213 28.74 1.67 10.97
C LEU A 213 30.08 2.33 10.60
N ARG A 214 30.22 3.65 10.80
CA ARG A 214 31.45 4.41 10.53
C ARG A 214 31.97 4.24 9.08
N VAL A 215 31.04 4.19 8.13
CA VAL A 215 31.37 4.23 6.70
C VAL A 215 31.63 5.66 6.29
N ARG A 216 32.87 5.96 5.92
CA ARG A 216 33.30 7.30 5.52
C ARG A 216 32.76 7.68 4.15
N LYS A 217 32.78 6.74 3.19
CA LYS A 217 32.36 6.95 1.80
C LYS A 217 31.84 5.65 1.18
N VAL A 218 30.87 5.81 0.29
CA VAL A 218 30.45 4.81 -0.70
C VAL A 218 30.82 5.37 -2.07
N LEU A 219 31.58 4.63 -2.87
CA LEU A 219 32.09 5.09 -4.17
C LEU A 219 31.73 4.10 -5.27
N ASP A 220 31.14 4.60 -6.36
CA ASP A 220 30.97 3.82 -7.59
C ASP A 220 32.27 3.80 -8.40
N VAL A 221 32.72 2.62 -8.80
CA VAL A 221 33.94 2.43 -9.60
C VAL A 221 33.63 1.83 -10.97
N LYS A 222 34.15 2.45 -12.02
CA LYS A 222 33.83 2.11 -13.42
C LYS A 222 34.45 0.79 -13.88
N GLU A 223 35.66 0.48 -13.43
CA GLU A 223 36.44 -0.67 -13.89
C GLU A 223 37.24 -1.29 -12.74
N GLY A 224 37.62 -2.57 -12.88
CA GLY A 224 38.57 -3.24 -11.98
C GLY A 224 38.00 -4.09 -10.85
N LEU A 225 36.71 -3.94 -10.49
CA LEU A 225 36.08 -4.85 -9.53
C LEU A 225 35.61 -6.13 -10.21
N ARG A 226 36.10 -7.27 -9.69
CA ARG A 226 35.66 -8.62 -10.09
C ARG A 226 34.38 -9.07 -9.38
N CYS A 227 33.90 -8.27 -8.43
CA CYS A 227 32.72 -8.50 -7.60
C CYS A 227 31.78 -7.28 -7.68
N ASN A 228 30.61 -7.37 -7.05
CA ASN A 228 29.63 -6.29 -7.05
C ASN A 228 29.99 -5.17 -6.06
N GLY A 229 30.64 -5.52 -4.95
CA GLY A 229 31.13 -4.57 -3.96
C GLY A 229 32.39 -5.07 -3.25
N VAL A 230 33.09 -4.15 -2.57
CA VAL A 230 34.20 -4.48 -1.67
C VAL A 230 34.30 -3.42 -0.57
N VAL A 231 34.67 -3.85 0.63
CA VAL A 231 34.91 -2.97 1.77
C VAL A 231 36.40 -2.86 2.07
N PHE A 232 36.89 -1.63 2.20
CA PHE A 232 38.20 -1.31 2.76
C PHE A 232 38.02 -0.84 4.20
N ALA A 233 38.73 -1.47 5.13
CA ALA A 233 38.75 -1.09 6.54
C ALA A 233 40.11 -0.47 6.90
N GLU A 234 40.09 0.73 7.48
CA GLU A 234 41.25 1.45 8.00
C GLU A 234 40.97 1.83 9.45
N GLY A 235 41.48 1.04 10.40
CA GLY A 235 41.10 1.16 11.81
C GLY A 235 39.63 0.83 12.01
N ASP A 236 38.87 1.80 12.52
CA ASP A 236 37.42 1.70 12.77
C ASP A 236 36.57 2.31 11.64
N GLN A 237 37.21 2.84 10.60
CA GLN A 237 36.55 3.48 9.47
C GLN A 237 36.47 2.53 8.27
N HIS A 238 35.37 2.63 7.53
CA HIS A 238 35.12 1.80 6.36
C HIS A 238 34.92 2.65 5.09
N THR A 239 35.38 2.15 3.96
CA THR A 239 35.05 2.69 2.63
C THR A 239 34.49 1.56 1.78
N ILE A 240 33.30 1.75 1.22
CA ILE A 240 32.64 0.77 0.36
C ILE A 240 32.85 1.19 -1.10
N LEU A 241 33.36 0.29 -1.94
CA LEU A 241 33.40 0.48 -3.39
C LEU A 241 32.37 -0.42 -4.05
N ILE A 242 31.53 0.13 -4.91
CA ILE A 242 30.50 -0.60 -5.65
C ILE A 242 30.82 -0.56 -7.14
N ARG A 243 30.60 -1.68 -7.82
CA ARG A 243 30.76 -1.78 -9.27
C ARG A 243 29.72 -0.90 -9.97
N ASN A 244 30.18 -0.02 -10.85
CA ASN A 244 29.31 0.76 -11.70
C ASN A 244 28.64 -0.13 -12.78
N GLY A 245 27.43 0.23 -13.21
CA GLY A 245 26.68 -0.50 -14.23
C GLY A 245 25.78 -1.62 -13.71
N LEU A 246 25.70 -1.81 -12.39
CA LEU A 246 24.64 -2.62 -11.78
C LEU A 246 23.28 -1.94 -11.99
N ASP A 247 22.23 -2.74 -12.18
CA ASP A 247 20.86 -2.24 -12.17
C ASP A 247 20.59 -1.51 -10.84
N TRP A 248 19.86 -0.39 -10.89
CA TRP A 248 19.76 0.53 -9.76
C TRP A 248 19.32 -0.12 -8.42
N PRO A 249 18.23 -0.91 -8.34
CA PRO A 249 17.85 -1.58 -7.11
C PRO A 249 18.92 -2.56 -6.63
N LEU A 250 19.62 -3.23 -7.55
CA LEU A 250 20.71 -4.13 -7.21
C LEU A 250 21.93 -3.38 -6.68
N ASN A 251 22.29 -2.24 -7.27
CA ASN A 251 23.36 -1.37 -6.78
C ASN A 251 23.10 -0.96 -5.32
N ARG A 252 21.89 -0.48 -5.01
CA ARG A 252 21.53 -0.08 -3.64
C ARG A 252 21.48 -1.25 -2.67
N PHE A 253 20.95 -2.39 -3.09
CA PHE A 253 20.98 -3.60 -2.27
C PHE A 253 22.41 -4.06 -1.99
N THR A 254 23.31 -3.98 -2.98
CA THR A 254 24.73 -4.32 -2.80
C THR A 254 25.37 -3.45 -1.73
N VAL A 255 25.09 -2.15 -1.69
CA VAL A 255 25.58 -1.29 -0.59
C VAL A 255 25.08 -1.77 0.78
N LEU A 256 23.79 -2.10 0.90
CA LEU A 256 23.22 -2.63 2.14
C LEU A 256 23.86 -3.98 2.52
N HIS A 257 24.15 -4.83 1.56
CA HIS A 257 24.86 -6.08 1.76
C HIS A 257 26.28 -5.85 2.32
N GLU A 258 27.05 -4.93 1.74
CA GLU A 258 28.39 -4.59 2.24
C GLU A 258 28.34 -3.99 3.65
N LEU A 259 27.32 -3.17 3.94
CA LEU A 259 27.03 -2.70 5.30
C LEU A 259 26.70 -3.87 6.24
N GLY A 260 25.99 -4.88 5.73
CA GLY A 260 25.71 -6.13 6.43
C GLY A 260 26.97 -6.81 6.91
N HIS A 261 28.01 -6.93 6.06
CA HIS A 261 29.27 -7.54 6.49
C HIS A 261 29.95 -6.81 7.65
N ILE A 262 29.86 -5.47 7.67
CA ILE A 262 30.38 -4.67 8.78
C ILE A 262 29.54 -4.94 10.04
N ALA A 263 28.22 -4.91 9.91
CA ALA A 263 27.29 -5.08 11.03
C ALA A 263 27.35 -6.48 11.66
N THR A 264 27.54 -7.53 10.86
CA THR A 264 27.62 -8.92 11.33
C THR A 264 29.04 -9.36 11.68
N GLY A 265 30.04 -8.49 11.54
CA GLY A 265 31.44 -8.82 11.85
C GLY A 265 32.04 -9.90 10.93
N THR A 266 31.54 -10.00 9.70
CA THR A 266 31.95 -11.03 8.73
C THR A 266 32.99 -10.54 7.73
N LEU A 267 33.48 -9.30 7.85
CA LEU A 267 34.57 -8.81 7.01
C LEU A 267 35.84 -9.68 7.15
N ARG A 268 36.46 -10.03 6.03
CA ARG A 268 37.69 -10.83 5.98
C ARG A 268 38.75 -10.16 5.11
N THR A 269 40.01 -10.31 5.50
CA THR A 269 41.14 -10.00 4.62
C THR A 269 41.19 -11.02 3.48
N ASN A 270 41.37 -10.54 2.24
CA ASN A 270 41.41 -11.38 1.04
C ASN A 270 40.17 -12.28 0.86
N ALA A 271 38.96 -11.72 1.01
CA ALA A 271 37.69 -12.46 0.89
C ALA A 271 37.59 -13.34 -0.38
N GLN A 272 38.17 -12.90 -1.51
CA GLN A 272 38.22 -13.69 -2.76
C GLN A 272 38.91 -15.05 -2.63
N ARG A 273 39.83 -15.23 -1.67
CA ARG A 273 40.53 -16.51 -1.43
C ARG A 273 39.89 -17.36 -0.34
N HIS A 274 39.06 -16.76 0.52
CA HIS A 274 38.48 -17.38 1.70
C HIS A 274 36.97 -17.18 1.76
N TYR A 275 36.30 -17.40 0.63
CA TYR A 275 34.86 -17.30 0.51
C TYR A 275 34.17 -18.22 1.54
N ARG A 276 33.19 -17.68 2.27
CA ARG A 276 32.35 -18.41 3.23
C ARG A 276 30.88 -18.10 2.96
N ALA A 277 30.14 -19.08 2.49
CA ALA A 277 28.71 -18.92 2.17
C ALA A 277 27.89 -18.42 3.37
N ASP A 278 28.25 -18.80 4.60
CA ASP A 278 27.56 -18.37 5.82
C ASP A 278 27.77 -16.87 6.12
N ASP A 279 28.96 -16.34 5.83
CA ASP A 279 29.30 -14.92 6.00
C ASP A 279 28.45 -14.08 5.01
N GLU A 280 28.33 -14.52 3.75
CA GLU A 280 27.49 -13.90 2.72
C GLU A 280 25.99 -13.96 3.04
N THR A 281 25.53 -15.13 3.49
CA THR A 281 24.12 -15.34 3.86
C THR A 281 23.75 -14.43 5.03
N SER A 282 24.64 -14.29 6.02
CA SER A 282 24.43 -13.40 7.16
C SER A 282 24.29 -11.94 6.74
N ALA A 283 25.18 -11.45 5.87
CA ALA A 283 25.11 -10.09 5.34
C ALA A 283 23.85 -9.85 4.49
N ASN A 284 23.48 -10.82 3.64
CA ASN A 284 22.24 -10.77 2.86
C ASN A 284 20.99 -10.70 3.72
N LEU A 285 20.89 -11.54 4.76
CA LEU A 285 19.76 -11.54 5.68
C LEU A 285 19.69 -10.24 6.48
N TRP A 286 20.83 -9.68 6.89
CA TRP A 286 20.88 -8.37 7.53
C TRP A 286 20.34 -7.26 6.60
N ALA A 287 20.80 -7.23 5.34
CA ALA A 287 20.35 -6.25 4.36
C ALA A 287 18.84 -6.39 4.08
N LEU A 288 18.33 -7.61 4.01
CA LEU A 288 16.89 -7.87 3.88
C LEU A 288 16.12 -7.40 5.12
N GLU A 289 16.66 -7.55 6.33
CA GLU A 289 16.00 -7.06 7.53
C GLU A 289 15.83 -5.54 7.51
N CYS A 290 16.83 -4.80 7.05
CA CYS A 290 16.72 -3.35 6.84
C CYS A 290 15.58 -2.97 5.87
N LEU A 291 15.31 -3.83 4.89
CA LEU A 291 14.24 -3.62 3.90
C LEU A 291 12.90 -4.23 4.31
N ARG A 292 12.84 -5.09 5.32
CA ARG A 292 11.62 -5.79 5.75
C ARG A 292 10.43 -4.84 5.95
N PRO A 293 10.56 -3.66 6.59
CA PRO A 293 9.41 -2.79 6.84
C PRO A 293 8.73 -2.26 5.57
N VAL A 294 9.43 -2.27 4.42
CA VAL A 294 8.97 -1.69 3.17
C VAL A 294 8.76 -2.70 2.04
N ILE A 295 9.12 -3.97 2.25
CA ILE A 295 8.76 -5.07 1.34
C ILE A 295 7.37 -5.58 1.74
N ARG A 296 6.50 -5.86 0.76
CA ARG A 296 5.20 -6.51 0.99
C ARG A 296 5.37 -7.76 1.85
N THR A 297 4.58 -7.89 2.92
CA THR A 297 4.71 -8.99 3.90
C THR A 297 4.64 -10.38 3.26
N ASN A 298 3.80 -10.55 2.24
CA ASN A 298 3.64 -11.82 1.52
C ASN A 298 4.78 -12.11 0.53
N GLU A 299 5.59 -11.11 0.16
CA GLU A 299 6.72 -11.27 -0.75
C GLU A 299 8.04 -11.53 0.00
N PHE A 300 8.19 -10.95 1.21
CA PHE A 300 9.42 -11.04 2.01
C PHE A 300 9.94 -12.48 2.24
N PRO A 301 9.08 -13.50 2.53
CA PRO A 301 9.55 -14.88 2.69
C PRO A 301 10.27 -15.44 1.46
N TYR A 302 9.94 -14.98 0.25
CA TYR A 302 10.62 -15.43 -0.96
C TYR A 302 12.03 -14.83 -1.10
N TYR A 303 12.27 -13.62 -0.58
CA TYR A 303 13.61 -13.05 -0.51
C TYR A 303 14.48 -13.83 0.47
N VAL A 304 13.96 -14.15 1.66
CA VAL A 304 14.69 -14.96 2.65
C VAL A 304 14.99 -16.35 2.11
N ARG A 305 14.02 -16.99 1.44
CA ARG A 305 14.23 -18.28 0.76
C ARG A 305 15.36 -18.20 -0.27
N ASP A 306 15.34 -17.18 -1.13
CA ASP A 306 16.33 -17.06 -2.20
C ASP A 306 17.72 -16.69 -1.64
N ALA A 307 17.80 -15.90 -0.55
CA ALA A 307 19.03 -15.63 0.20
C ALA A 307 19.67 -16.91 0.78
N ASN A 308 18.84 -17.79 1.36
CA ASN A 308 19.30 -19.08 1.89
C ASN A 308 19.67 -20.08 0.79
N ALA A 309 19.17 -19.90 -0.44
CA ALA A 309 19.46 -20.78 -1.56
C ALA A 309 20.80 -20.44 -2.22
N SER A 310 21.02 -19.17 -2.59
CA SER A 310 22.31 -18.66 -3.09
C SER A 310 22.28 -17.14 -3.27
N GLU A 311 23.44 -16.51 -3.24
CA GLU A 311 23.60 -15.08 -3.59
C GLU A 311 23.04 -14.78 -4.99
N HIS A 312 23.31 -15.65 -5.97
CA HIS A 312 22.80 -15.49 -7.33
C HIS A 312 21.26 -15.43 -7.36
N ALA A 313 20.58 -16.37 -6.69
CA ALA A 313 19.12 -16.40 -6.65
C ALA A 313 18.54 -15.13 -6.03
N LEU A 314 19.11 -14.68 -4.92
CA LEU A 314 18.70 -13.43 -4.27
C LEU A 314 18.91 -12.23 -5.18
N TYR A 315 20.08 -12.10 -5.81
CA TYR A 315 20.45 -10.93 -6.62
C TYR A 315 19.59 -10.86 -7.88
N THR A 316 19.28 -12.01 -8.51
CA THR A 316 18.31 -12.08 -9.61
C THR A 316 16.93 -11.60 -9.16
N ARG A 317 16.45 -12.03 -7.99
CA ARG A 317 15.18 -11.52 -7.45
C ARG A 317 15.24 -10.02 -7.21
N ILE A 318 16.29 -9.52 -6.58
CA ILE A 318 16.44 -8.09 -6.27
C ILE A 318 16.33 -7.25 -7.55
N ALA A 319 17.10 -7.60 -8.58
CA ALA A 319 17.08 -6.91 -9.87
C ALA A 319 15.69 -6.94 -10.54
N HIS A 320 14.99 -8.07 -10.48
CA HIS A 320 13.73 -8.23 -11.22
C HIS A 320 12.49 -7.76 -10.46
N ARG A 321 12.52 -7.82 -9.13
CA ARG A 321 11.30 -7.78 -8.31
C ARG A 321 11.29 -6.68 -7.26
N LEU A 322 12.44 -6.23 -6.75
CA LEU A 322 12.48 -5.35 -5.58
C LEU A 322 11.62 -4.10 -5.77
N VAL A 323 11.74 -3.42 -6.92
CA VAL A 323 10.95 -2.21 -7.22
C VAL A 323 9.45 -2.50 -7.25
N GLY A 324 9.03 -3.69 -7.68
CA GLY A 324 7.64 -4.14 -7.69
C GLY A 324 7.11 -4.54 -6.32
N ASP A 325 7.99 -5.06 -5.46
CA ASP A 325 7.65 -5.62 -4.16
C ASP A 325 7.78 -4.61 -3.01
N LEU A 326 8.44 -3.47 -3.25
CA LEU A 326 8.47 -2.34 -2.34
C LEU A 326 7.15 -1.56 -2.32
N ILE A 327 6.79 -1.13 -1.11
CA ILE A 327 5.70 -0.20 -0.82
C ILE A 327 6.36 1.16 -0.54
N PRO A 328 6.08 2.19 -1.36
CA PRO A 328 6.66 3.50 -1.11
C PRO A 328 6.18 4.02 0.25
N PRO A 329 7.07 4.63 1.05
CA PRO A 329 6.67 5.23 2.32
C PRO A 329 5.60 6.29 2.07
N THR A 330 4.51 6.21 2.82
CA THR A 330 3.43 7.20 2.73
C THR A 330 3.78 8.43 3.56
N ALA A 331 3.29 9.61 3.18
CA ALA A 331 3.60 10.87 3.87
C ALA A 331 3.23 10.85 5.38
N SER A 332 2.30 10.00 5.80
CA SER A 332 1.93 9.82 7.21
C SER A 332 2.95 9.01 8.04
N GLU A 333 3.89 8.33 7.39
CA GLU A 333 4.82 7.38 8.02
C GLU A 333 6.28 7.84 8.01
N THR A 334 6.56 9.05 7.50
CA THR A 334 7.91 9.66 7.51
C THR A 334 8.38 10.11 8.91
N ARG A 335 7.76 9.63 9.99
CA ARG A 335 8.40 9.73 11.30
C ARG A 335 9.62 8.81 11.29
N PRO A 336 10.84 9.33 11.49
CA PRO A 336 12.03 8.51 11.50
C PRO A 336 11.82 7.39 12.52
N CYS A 337 11.98 6.15 12.06
CA CYS A 337 11.88 4.96 12.90
C CYS A 337 13.05 4.98 13.88
N THR A 338 12.93 5.73 14.96
CA THR A 338 13.90 5.80 16.07
C THR A 338 13.87 4.54 16.94
N ALA A 339 13.08 3.53 16.57
CA ALA A 339 12.79 2.35 17.38
C ALA A 339 13.16 1.01 16.73
N LEU A 340 14.15 0.98 15.81
CA LEU A 340 14.95 -0.23 15.68
C LEU A 340 15.92 -0.25 16.86
N ALA A 341 15.43 -0.77 17.99
CA ALA A 341 16.27 -1.19 19.10
C ALA A 341 17.21 -2.27 18.56
N ILE A 342 18.42 -1.86 18.20
CA ILE A 342 19.54 -2.72 17.85
C ILE A 342 19.80 -3.58 19.08
N ARG A 343 19.53 -4.89 18.96
CA ARG A 343 20.07 -5.90 19.86
C ARG A 343 21.40 -6.39 19.32
#